data_AF-A0A8H4XT15-F1
#
_entry.id   AF-A0A8H4XT15-F1
#
_cell.length_a   1.000
_cell.length_b   1.000
_cell.length_c   1.000
_cell.angle_alpha   90.00
_cell.angle_beta   90.00
_cell.angle_gamma   90.00
#
_symmetry.space_group_name_H-M   'P 1'
#
loop_
_entity.id
_entity.type
_entity.pdbx_description
1 polymer ?
#
loop_
_entity_poly.entity_id
_entity_poly.type
_entity_poly.pdbx_seq_one_letter_code
_entity_poly.pdbx_strand_id
1 'polypeptide(L)'
;SDAVMSSVADRLGVSKSDLLDPTSSDAAVKQAHAETHVIQETKAYFTANGVNIDSFKQRERGTTAILVKNFSYGVKAAELRKLFEPFGQLTRLLMPPSGTIAIVEFAKPDEASKAFKGLAYRKLGDSILFLERAPKNLFDSPPTGSALIAGVEGPEGKTQGFSAAETFAADDNEPQLPTSTLFVRNLNFTTTSACFSEVFASLDGFLTAKVKTKPNPKRPGETLSMGFGFVEFRTKEQAQAALAVMDGYTLDQHKLVVKTSHKGMDAAETRRQEDTAKKVAARRTKIIIKNLPFQATKHDVRSLFGAYGQLRSVRVPKKFDRSARGFAFADFVSSREAENAMDALKNNHLLGRKLVLEYASAEAIDADEEIRNIE
;
A
#
# COMPACT_ATOMS: atom_id res chain seq x y z
N SER A 1 -16.89 14.50 17.99
CA SER A 1 -18.01 14.31 18.92
C SER A 1 -17.52 14.56 20.33
N ASP A 2 -18.38 15.06 21.22
CA ASP A 2 -17.99 15.54 22.55
C ASP A 2 -17.26 14.49 23.40
N ALA A 3 -17.75 13.24 23.36
CA ALA A 3 -17.18 12.11 24.09
C ALA A 3 -15.75 11.73 23.65
N VAL A 4 -15.41 11.88 22.36
CA VAL A 4 -14.06 11.59 21.86
C VAL A 4 -13.06 12.58 22.45
N MET A 5 -13.40 13.87 22.48
CA MET A 5 -12.54 14.90 23.05
C MET A 5 -12.35 14.73 24.54
N SER A 6 -13.43 14.41 25.29
CA SER A 6 -13.33 14.12 26.72
C SER A 6 -12.46 12.89 27.01
N SER A 7 -12.59 11.82 26.21
CA SER A 7 -11.73 10.62 26.37
C SER A 7 -10.26 10.90 26.12
N VAL A 8 -9.96 11.76 25.16
CA VAL A 8 -8.58 12.13 24.81
C VAL A 8 -8.00 13.03 25.90
N ALA A 9 -8.76 14.03 26.35
CA ALA A 9 -8.37 14.96 27.40
C ALA A 9 -7.92 14.23 28.66
N ASP A 10 -8.74 13.30 29.15
CA ASP A 10 -8.46 12.50 30.35
C ASP A 10 -7.15 11.70 30.21
N ARG A 11 -6.96 11.02 29.06
CA ARG A 11 -5.78 10.20 28.80
C ARG A 11 -4.48 11.01 28.65
N LEU A 12 -4.57 12.20 28.07
CA LEU A 12 -3.44 13.11 27.92
C LEU A 12 -3.18 13.93 29.20
N GLY A 13 -4.05 13.81 30.22
CA GLY A 13 -3.95 14.59 31.46
C GLY A 13 -4.12 16.09 31.25
N VAL A 14 -4.80 16.50 30.17
CA VAL A 14 -5.04 17.92 29.81
C VAL A 14 -6.52 18.24 29.93
N SER A 15 -6.85 19.52 30.15
CA SER A 15 -8.25 19.91 30.19
C SER A 15 -8.86 19.87 28.78
N LYS A 16 -10.15 19.56 28.69
CA LYS A 16 -10.90 19.60 27.42
C LYS A 16 -10.83 20.98 26.76
N SER A 17 -10.82 22.05 27.55
CA SER A 17 -10.64 23.42 27.09
C SER A 17 -9.29 23.62 26.39
N ASP A 18 -8.21 23.03 26.89
CA ASP A 18 -6.87 23.17 26.29
C ASP A 18 -6.74 22.46 24.94
N LEU A 19 -7.53 21.39 24.72
CA LEU A 19 -7.60 20.70 23.43
C LEU A 19 -8.49 21.42 22.41
N LEU A 20 -9.43 22.24 22.88
CA LEU A 20 -10.43 22.91 22.06
C LEU A 20 -10.19 24.41 21.93
N ASP A 21 -9.12 24.95 22.53
CA ASP A 21 -8.81 26.37 22.49
C ASP A 21 -8.58 26.82 21.04
N PRO A 22 -9.50 27.61 20.46
CA PRO A 22 -9.40 28.04 19.07
C PRO A 22 -8.28 29.07 18.85
N THR A 23 -7.71 29.63 19.93
CA THR A 23 -6.58 30.57 19.86
C THR A 23 -5.24 29.85 19.80
N SER A 24 -5.18 28.58 20.18
CA SER A 24 -4.02 27.73 20.02
C SER A 24 -3.89 27.27 18.56
N SER A 25 -2.80 27.65 17.91
CA SER A 25 -2.54 27.31 16.51
C SER A 25 -2.49 25.81 16.22
N ASP A 26 -2.28 24.97 17.26
CA ASP A 26 -2.10 23.53 17.13
C ASP A 26 -3.31 22.71 17.62
N ALA A 27 -4.34 23.36 18.20
CA ALA A 27 -5.50 22.66 18.77
C ALA A 27 -6.20 21.76 17.75
N ALA A 28 -6.38 22.25 16.51
CA ALA A 28 -7.00 21.48 15.44
C ALA A 28 -6.19 20.25 15.01
N VAL A 29 -4.86 20.35 15.05
CA VAL A 29 -3.96 19.25 14.71
C VAL A 29 -3.92 18.22 15.84
N LYS A 30 -3.87 18.67 17.10
CA LYS A 30 -3.97 17.80 18.28
C LYS A 30 -5.30 17.05 18.30
N GLN A 31 -6.40 17.75 18.00
CA GLN A 31 -7.72 17.13 17.85
C GLN A 31 -7.72 16.07 16.74
N ALA A 32 -7.16 16.39 15.57
CA ALA A 32 -7.08 15.44 14.47
C ALA A 32 -6.28 14.17 14.87
N HIS A 33 -5.12 14.32 15.49
CA HIS A 33 -4.32 13.17 15.97
C HIS A 33 -5.07 12.32 17.00
N ALA A 34 -5.71 13.00 17.95
CA ALA A 34 -6.52 12.37 18.98
C ALA A 34 -7.68 11.55 18.39
N GLU A 35 -8.41 12.10 17.41
CA GLU A 35 -9.47 11.39 16.72
C GLU A 35 -8.95 10.14 15.99
N THR A 36 -7.84 10.26 15.26
CA THR A 36 -7.24 9.11 14.56
C THR A 36 -6.81 8.02 15.54
N HIS A 37 -6.18 8.38 16.66
CA HIS A 37 -5.74 7.42 17.66
C HIS A 37 -6.92 6.65 18.26
N VAL A 38 -7.99 7.35 18.65
CA VAL A 38 -9.22 6.72 19.18
C VAL A 38 -9.86 5.78 18.16
N ILE A 39 -9.86 6.15 16.87
CA ILE A 39 -10.39 5.29 15.80
C ILE A 39 -9.55 4.02 15.64
N GLN A 40 -8.21 4.14 15.63
CA GLN A 40 -7.31 2.99 15.47
C GLN A 40 -7.44 2.01 16.64
N GLU A 41 -7.44 2.51 17.88
CA GLU A 41 -7.64 1.70 19.08
C GLU A 41 -9.01 1.00 19.06
N THR A 42 -10.07 1.73 18.69
CA THR A 42 -11.42 1.18 18.60
C THR A 42 -11.48 0.04 17.58
N LYS A 43 -10.84 0.19 16.41
CA LYS A 43 -10.73 -0.87 15.40
C LYS A 43 -9.96 -2.07 15.92
N ALA A 44 -8.81 -1.85 16.58
CA ALA A 44 -7.98 -2.91 17.13
C ALA A 44 -8.75 -3.71 18.20
N TYR A 45 -9.44 -3.03 19.11
CA TYR A 45 -10.26 -3.65 20.15
C TYR A 45 -11.37 -4.51 19.54
N PHE A 46 -12.14 -3.99 18.58
CA PHE A 46 -13.21 -4.75 17.96
C PHE A 46 -12.70 -5.95 17.17
N THR A 47 -11.60 -5.79 16.42
CA THR A 47 -10.96 -6.89 15.68
C THR A 47 -10.51 -7.99 16.64
N ALA A 48 -9.85 -7.64 17.74
CA ALA A 48 -9.41 -8.58 18.77
C ALA A 48 -10.58 -9.33 19.45
N ASN A 49 -11.77 -8.74 19.44
CA ASN A 49 -13.01 -9.35 19.98
C ASN A 49 -13.89 -10.00 18.89
N GLY A 50 -13.32 -10.31 17.72
CA GLY A 50 -13.96 -11.08 16.65
C GLY A 50 -15.00 -10.31 15.83
N VAL A 51 -14.93 -8.98 15.83
CA VAL A 51 -15.74 -8.12 14.97
C VAL A 51 -15.07 -8.00 13.61
N ASN A 52 -15.81 -8.33 12.56
CA ASN A 52 -15.41 -8.12 11.19
C ASN A 52 -15.53 -6.63 10.81
N ILE A 53 -14.41 -5.91 10.79
CA ILE A 53 -14.37 -4.47 10.47
C ILE A 53 -14.78 -4.19 9.02
N ASP A 54 -14.56 -5.14 8.10
CA ASP A 54 -14.93 -4.97 6.70
C ASP A 54 -16.45 -5.03 6.47
N SER A 55 -17.21 -5.64 7.38
CA SER A 55 -18.68 -5.64 7.34
C SER A 55 -19.26 -4.22 7.35
N PHE A 56 -18.58 -3.24 7.96
CA PHE A 56 -19.00 -1.85 8.01
C PHE A 56 -18.93 -1.12 6.66
N LYS A 57 -18.23 -1.67 5.66
CA LYS A 57 -18.25 -1.15 4.28
C LYS A 57 -19.54 -1.53 3.55
N GLN A 58 -20.26 -2.55 4.03
CA GLN A 58 -21.48 -3.04 3.42
C GLN A 58 -22.69 -2.19 3.85
N ARG A 59 -23.69 -2.10 2.96
CA ARG A 59 -24.95 -1.40 3.24
C ARG A 59 -25.98 -2.26 3.96
N GLU A 60 -25.86 -3.59 3.88
CA GLU A 60 -26.76 -4.50 4.57
C GLU A 60 -26.65 -4.36 6.10
N ARG A 61 -27.79 -4.45 6.79
CA ARG A 61 -27.89 -4.31 8.23
C ARG A 61 -28.36 -5.61 8.84
N GLY A 62 -27.71 -6.03 9.91
CA GLY A 62 -28.09 -7.18 10.72
C GLY A 62 -29.31 -6.88 11.58
N THR A 63 -29.84 -7.95 12.18
CA THR A 63 -31.07 -7.88 12.99
C THR A 63 -30.83 -8.05 14.48
N THR A 64 -29.69 -8.62 14.90
CA THR A 64 -29.39 -9.00 16.29
C THR A 64 -28.46 -8.04 17.02
N ALA A 65 -27.64 -7.26 16.31
CA ALA A 65 -26.64 -6.38 16.91
C ALA A 65 -26.95 -4.89 16.69
N ILE A 66 -26.68 -4.08 17.72
CA ILE A 66 -26.92 -2.64 17.78
C ILE A 66 -25.61 -1.93 18.09
N LEU A 67 -25.30 -0.89 17.31
CA LEU A 67 -24.25 0.06 17.58
C LEU A 67 -24.80 1.16 18.49
N VAL A 68 -24.17 1.34 19.64
CA VAL A 68 -24.51 2.38 20.62
C VAL A 68 -23.44 3.47 20.51
N LYS A 69 -23.86 4.70 20.21
CA LYS A 69 -22.97 5.86 20.05
C LYS A 69 -23.45 7.03 20.90
N ASN A 70 -22.56 7.99 21.11
CA ASN A 70 -22.85 9.30 21.71
C ASN A 70 -23.38 9.23 23.17
N PHE A 71 -22.82 8.35 23.99
CA PHE A 71 -22.98 8.40 25.44
C PHE A 71 -21.83 9.20 26.07
N SER A 72 -22.08 9.76 27.26
CA SER A 72 -21.11 10.60 27.96
C SER A 72 -19.85 9.81 28.35
N TYR A 73 -18.71 10.49 28.32
CA TYR A 73 -17.46 9.93 28.83
C TYR A 73 -17.61 9.62 30.33
N GLY A 74 -17.24 8.40 30.74
CA GLY A 74 -17.42 7.89 32.11
C GLY A 74 -18.50 6.81 32.26
N VAL A 75 -19.41 6.66 31.30
CA VAL A 75 -20.36 5.53 31.27
C VAL A 75 -19.59 4.22 31.16
N LYS A 76 -19.82 3.29 32.09
CA LYS A 76 -19.17 1.96 32.07
C LYS A 76 -19.99 0.93 31.29
N ALA A 77 -19.32 -0.10 30.79
CA ALA A 77 -19.96 -1.24 30.11
C ALA A 77 -21.09 -1.89 30.96
N ALA A 78 -20.94 -1.90 32.28
CA ALA A 78 -21.96 -2.40 33.22
C ALA A 78 -23.25 -1.56 33.22
N GLU A 79 -23.17 -0.25 32.99
CA GLU A 79 -24.35 0.62 32.91
C GLU A 79 -25.09 0.40 31.58
N LEU A 80 -24.35 0.30 30.47
CA LEU A 80 -24.93 -0.10 29.18
C LEU A 80 -25.58 -1.47 29.27
N ARG A 81 -24.94 -2.43 29.94
CA ARG A 81 -25.52 -3.75 30.18
C ARG A 81 -26.88 -3.67 30.89
N LYS A 82 -26.95 -2.99 32.03
CA LYS A 82 -28.20 -2.78 32.79
C LYS A 82 -29.29 -2.07 31.98
N LEU A 83 -28.90 -1.22 31.03
CA LEU A 83 -29.83 -0.49 30.17
C LEU A 83 -30.46 -1.41 29.11
N PHE A 84 -29.71 -2.36 28.56
CA PHE A 84 -30.15 -3.21 27.44
C PHE A 84 -30.72 -4.57 27.88
N GLU A 85 -30.29 -5.12 29.03
CA GLU A 85 -30.80 -6.40 29.57
C GLU A 85 -32.32 -6.48 29.76
N PRO A 86 -33.06 -5.40 30.12
CA PRO A 86 -34.53 -5.47 30.22
C PRO A 86 -35.26 -5.81 28.91
N PHE A 87 -34.59 -5.66 27.76
CA PHE A 87 -35.18 -5.91 26.44
C PHE A 87 -34.95 -7.33 25.91
N GLY A 88 -34.03 -8.08 26.51
CA GLY A 88 -33.69 -9.43 26.10
C GLY A 88 -32.32 -9.92 26.56
N GLN A 89 -31.96 -11.13 26.15
CA GLN A 89 -30.71 -11.77 26.56
C GLN A 89 -29.55 -11.26 25.70
N LEU A 90 -28.57 -10.63 26.34
CA LEU A 90 -27.35 -10.17 25.68
C LEU A 90 -26.37 -11.33 25.49
N THR A 91 -25.98 -11.60 24.24
CA THR A 91 -24.91 -12.55 23.93
C THR A 91 -23.54 -11.88 23.99
N ARG A 92 -23.43 -10.63 23.57
CA ARG A 92 -22.19 -9.85 23.63
C ARG A 92 -22.46 -8.39 23.95
N LEU A 93 -21.55 -7.81 24.73
CA LEU A 93 -21.43 -6.37 24.88
C LEU A 93 -19.95 -6.03 24.78
N LEU A 94 -19.57 -5.33 23.72
CA LEU A 94 -18.20 -4.93 23.45
C LEU A 94 -18.11 -3.41 23.54
N MET A 95 -17.20 -2.91 24.38
CA MET A 95 -16.99 -1.49 24.60
C MET A 95 -15.48 -1.21 24.68
N PRO A 96 -14.89 -0.52 23.69
CA PRO A 96 -13.50 -0.13 23.75
C PRO A 96 -13.23 0.79 24.96
N PRO A 97 -12.00 0.80 25.49
CA PRO A 97 -11.61 1.68 26.60
C PRO A 97 -11.77 3.17 26.30
N SER A 98 -11.86 3.56 25.02
CA SER A 98 -12.15 4.95 24.61
C SER A 98 -13.53 5.42 25.06
N GLY A 99 -14.48 4.49 25.28
CA GLY A 99 -15.81 4.82 25.78
C GLY A 99 -16.61 5.71 24.82
N THR A 100 -16.40 5.58 23.51
CA THR A 100 -17.07 6.43 22.50
C THR A 100 -18.14 5.69 21.70
N ILE A 101 -18.07 4.36 21.68
CA ILE A 101 -18.97 3.46 20.94
C ILE A 101 -19.04 2.12 21.67
N ALA A 102 -20.17 1.41 21.55
CA ALA A 102 -20.30 0.04 21.99
C ALA A 102 -21.11 -0.80 20.99
N ILE A 103 -20.89 -2.11 20.98
CA ILE A 103 -21.69 -3.08 20.23
C ILE A 103 -22.45 -3.94 21.24
N VAL A 104 -23.76 -4.01 21.08
CA VAL A 104 -24.65 -4.86 21.89
C VAL A 104 -25.30 -5.88 20.98
N GLU A 105 -25.05 -7.16 21.21
CA GLU A 105 -25.65 -8.28 20.47
C GLU A 105 -26.67 -8.99 21.35
N PHE A 106 -27.87 -9.20 20.81
CA PHE A 106 -28.94 -9.96 21.43
C PHE A 106 -29.02 -11.38 20.89
N ALA A 107 -29.51 -12.30 21.72
CA ALA A 107 -29.77 -13.68 21.32
C ALA A 107 -30.85 -13.77 20.23
N LYS A 108 -31.84 -12.88 20.23
CA LYS A 108 -32.95 -12.88 19.27
C LYS A 108 -33.12 -11.56 18.53
N PRO A 109 -33.50 -11.58 17.23
CA PRO A 109 -33.80 -10.38 16.45
C PRO A 109 -34.89 -9.48 17.05
N ASP A 110 -35.92 -10.08 17.64
CA ASP A 110 -37.05 -9.34 18.21
C ASP A 110 -36.65 -8.53 19.45
N GLU A 111 -35.73 -9.07 20.25
CA GLU A 111 -35.17 -8.41 21.44
C GLU A 111 -34.37 -7.18 21.03
N ALA A 112 -33.49 -7.31 20.03
CA ALA A 112 -32.76 -6.19 19.47
C ALA A 112 -33.70 -5.13 18.87
N SER A 113 -34.76 -5.54 18.17
CA SER A 113 -35.74 -4.60 17.61
C SER A 113 -36.50 -3.82 18.69
N LYS A 114 -36.88 -4.48 19.79
CA LYS A 114 -37.52 -3.85 20.96
C LYS A 114 -36.55 -2.88 21.65
N ALA A 115 -35.31 -3.30 21.89
CA ALA A 115 -34.27 -2.46 22.49
C ALA A 115 -34.00 -1.22 21.64
N PHE A 116 -33.86 -1.38 20.32
CA PHE A 116 -33.63 -0.27 19.40
C PHE A 116 -34.75 0.77 19.48
N LYS A 117 -36.02 0.33 19.43
CA LYS A 117 -37.18 1.24 19.51
C LYS A 117 -37.32 1.89 20.89
N GLY A 118 -37.05 1.15 21.96
CA GLY A 118 -37.22 1.63 23.34
C GLY A 118 -36.09 2.53 23.85
N LEU A 119 -34.89 2.44 23.26
CA LEU A 119 -33.71 3.19 23.69
C LEU A 119 -33.24 4.24 22.69
N ALA A 120 -33.77 4.24 21.46
CA ALA A 120 -33.47 5.31 20.50
C ALA A 120 -33.85 6.68 21.09
N TYR A 121 -32.91 7.61 21.04
CA TYR A 121 -33.06 8.97 21.58
C TYR A 121 -33.27 9.05 23.10
N ARG A 122 -33.01 7.97 23.85
CA ARG A 122 -33.02 8.02 25.32
C ARG A 122 -31.79 8.77 25.83
N LYS A 123 -31.97 9.59 26.85
CA LYS A 123 -30.87 10.25 27.57
C LYS A 123 -30.15 9.23 28.47
N LEU A 124 -28.82 9.17 28.39
CA LEU A 124 -27.95 8.42 29.29
C LEU A 124 -26.84 9.35 29.76
N GLY A 125 -26.81 9.64 31.07
CA GLY A 125 -26.00 10.72 31.62
C GLY A 125 -26.46 12.06 31.04
N ASP A 126 -25.53 12.80 30.44
CA ASP A 126 -25.79 14.12 29.83
C ASP A 126 -26.00 14.08 28.32
N SER A 127 -25.93 12.89 27.70
CA SER A 127 -25.98 12.74 26.25
C SER A 127 -27.17 11.87 25.80
N ILE A 128 -27.64 12.13 24.58
CA ILE A 128 -28.69 11.33 23.94
C ILE A 128 -28.04 10.17 23.20
N LEU A 129 -28.54 8.96 23.40
CA LEU A 129 -28.04 7.77 22.72
C LEU A 129 -28.41 7.78 21.24
N PHE A 130 -27.39 7.60 20.40
CA PHE A 130 -27.55 7.35 18.97
C PHE A 130 -27.39 5.86 18.73
N LEU A 131 -28.49 5.21 18.37
CA LEU A 131 -28.51 3.78 18.07
C LEU A 131 -28.55 3.57 16.56
N GLU A 132 -27.73 2.66 16.06
CA GLU A 132 -27.76 2.19 14.68
C GLU A 132 -27.81 0.67 14.65
N ARG A 133 -28.49 0.10 13.66
CA ARG A 133 -28.35 -1.35 13.40
C ARG A 133 -26.93 -1.63 12.94
N ALA A 134 -26.31 -2.66 13.50
CA ALA A 134 -25.00 -3.06 13.05
C ALA A 134 -25.08 -3.69 11.64
N PRO A 135 -23.97 -3.75 10.88
CA PRO A 135 -23.90 -4.48 9.62
C PRO A 135 -24.28 -5.96 9.74
N LYS A 136 -24.67 -6.56 8.60
CA LYS A 136 -24.80 -8.02 8.52
C LYS A 136 -23.41 -8.67 8.57
N ASN A 137 -23.32 -9.90 9.07
CA ASN A 137 -22.05 -10.63 9.23
C ASN A 137 -21.03 -9.86 10.08
N LEU A 138 -21.50 -9.21 11.16
CA LEU A 138 -20.65 -8.43 12.05
C LEU A 138 -19.60 -9.27 12.78
N PHE A 139 -19.91 -10.54 13.06
CA PHE A 139 -19.02 -11.46 13.77
C PHE A 139 -18.72 -12.66 12.88
N ASP A 140 -17.45 -13.04 12.79
CA ASP A 140 -16.98 -14.16 11.96
C ASP A 140 -17.22 -15.53 12.63
N SER A 141 -17.66 -15.54 13.89
CA SER A 141 -17.95 -16.76 14.65
C SER A 141 -19.13 -16.54 15.59
N PRO A 142 -19.94 -17.58 15.88
CA PRO A 142 -21.02 -17.48 16.87
C PRO A 142 -20.46 -17.16 18.27
N PRO A 143 -21.28 -16.56 19.17
CA PRO A 143 -20.81 -16.13 20.48
C PRO A 143 -20.33 -17.34 21.28
N THR A 144 -19.02 -17.43 21.50
CA THR A 144 -18.44 -18.42 22.41
C THR A 144 -18.90 -18.06 23.82
N GLY A 145 -19.69 -18.93 24.44
CA GLY A 145 -20.18 -18.70 25.80
C GLY A 145 -19.03 -18.56 26.80
N SER A 146 -19.13 -17.55 27.66
CA SER A 146 -18.27 -17.29 28.83
C SER A 146 -16.85 -16.79 28.55
N ALA A 147 -16.71 -15.47 28.42
CA ALA A 147 -15.47 -14.76 28.74
C ALA A 147 -15.80 -13.53 29.60
N LEU A 148 -16.12 -13.78 30.87
CA LEU A 148 -15.90 -12.85 31.96
C LEU A 148 -14.76 -13.41 32.81
N ILE A 149 -13.49 -13.09 32.51
CA ILE A 149 -12.41 -13.06 33.52
C ILE A 149 -11.43 -11.94 33.15
N ALA A 150 -11.05 -11.19 34.18
CA ALA A 150 -10.16 -10.04 34.24
C ALA A 150 -8.75 -10.27 33.64
N GLY A 151 -8.07 -9.16 33.37
CA GLY A 151 -6.81 -9.09 32.64
C GLY A 151 -5.60 -9.74 33.31
N VAL A 152 -4.62 -10.06 32.48
CA VAL A 152 -3.19 -10.22 32.83
C VAL A 152 -2.37 -9.82 31.61
N GLU A 153 -1.22 -9.19 31.92
CA GLU A 153 -0.10 -8.80 31.08
C GLU A 153 0.50 -9.94 30.23
N GLY A 154 1.32 -9.56 29.25
CA GLY A 154 1.77 -10.41 28.13
C GLY A 154 2.72 -11.57 28.47
N PRO A 155 3.17 -12.27 27.41
CA PRO A 155 4.62 -12.24 27.18
C PRO A 155 5.04 -12.11 25.71
N GLU A 156 6.28 -11.65 25.56
CA GLU A 156 7.08 -11.47 24.35
C GLU A 156 7.39 -12.81 23.63
N GLY A 157 7.68 -12.77 22.30
CA GLY A 157 8.26 -13.94 21.63
C GLY A 157 8.31 -13.97 20.10
N LYS A 158 9.24 -13.18 19.52
CA LYS A 158 10.05 -13.43 18.30
C LYS A 158 9.43 -13.72 16.93
N THR A 159 9.88 -12.87 16.00
CA THR A 159 9.87 -12.92 14.54
C THR A 159 10.62 -14.12 13.94
N GLN A 160 10.08 -14.68 12.85
CA GLN A 160 10.86 -15.25 11.74
C GLN A 160 10.04 -15.18 10.45
N GLY A 161 10.63 -14.55 9.43
CA GLY A 161 10.03 -14.37 8.12
C GLY A 161 10.12 -15.63 7.27
N PHE A 162 9.18 -15.77 6.34
CA PHE A 162 9.27 -16.69 5.23
C PHE A 162 9.02 -15.94 3.92
N SER A 163 10.00 -16.10 3.03
CA SER A 163 10.06 -15.57 1.67
C SER A 163 9.05 -16.28 0.79
N ALA A 164 8.25 -15.53 0.06
CA ALA A 164 7.34 -16.03 -0.96
C ALA A 164 8.04 -15.93 -2.33
N ALA A 165 8.50 -17.07 -2.83
CA ALA A 165 8.85 -17.24 -4.23
C ALA A 165 8.60 -18.70 -4.61
N GLU A 166 7.39 -18.99 -5.06
CA GLU A 166 7.12 -20.07 -6.03
C GLU A 166 5.65 -19.98 -6.48
N THR A 167 5.43 -20.25 -7.77
CA THR A 167 4.15 -20.35 -8.51
C THR A 167 3.68 -19.06 -9.19
N PHE A 168 4.03 -18.88 -10.48
CA PHE A 168 3.17 -19.27 -11.62
C PHE A 168 3.98 -19.24 -12.93
N ALA A 169 3.74 -20.28 -13.73
CA ALA A 169 4.46 -20.66 -14.93
C ALA A 169 4.01 -19.86 -16.18
N ALA A 170 4.94 -19.66 -17.10
CA ALA A 170 4.65 -19.34 -18.49
C ALA A 170 4.74 -20.63 -19.32
N ASP A 171 3.75 -20.82 -20.18
CA ASP A 171 3.63 -21.83 -21.21
C ASP A 171 4.58 -21.46 -22.38
N ASP A 172 5.60 -22.28 -22.67
CA ASP A 172 5.91 -22.79 -24.03
C ASP A 172 7.10 -23.77 -24.02
N ASN A 173 6.99 -24.78 -24.88
CA ASN A 173 7.78 -26.01 -25.00
C ASN A 173 9.31 -25.88 -25.23
N GLU A 174 10.12 -26.49 -24.34
CA GLU A 174 11.09 -27.60 -24.55
C GLU A 174 12.21 -27.55 -23.47
N PRO A 175 12.69 -28.70 -22.94
CA PRO A 175 13.73 -28.70 -21.91
C PRO A 175 15.11 -28.38 -22.52
N GLN A 176 15.48 -27.10 -22.54
CA GLN A 176 16.85 -26.68 -22.91
C GLN A 176 17.80 -26.84 -21.72
N LEU A 177 18.74 -27.78 -21.84
CA LEU A 177 19.92 -27.85 -20.98
C LEU A 177 20.69 -26.51 -21.02
N PRO A 178 21.40 -26.10 -19.96
CA PRO A 178 22.13 -24.83 -19.95
C PRO A 178 23.27 -24.83 -20.98
N THR A 179 23.03 -24.23 -22.15
CA THR A 179 24.04 -24.03 -23.20
C THR A 179 24.83 -22.75 -22.95
N SER A 180 26.10 -22.71 -23.39
CA SER A 180 26.96 -21.53 -23.29
C SER A 180 27.11 -20.89 -24.65
N THR A 181 26.95 -19.56 -24.74
CA THR A 181 27.00 -18.83 -26.01
C THR A 181 28.26 -17.97 -26.10
N LEU A 182 28.90 -17.95 -27.26
CA LEU A 182 29.96 -17.03 -27.65
C LEU A 182 29.42 -15.96 -28.59
N PHE A 183 29.95 -14.75 -28.44
CA PHE A 183 29.67 -13.61 -29.28
C PHE A 183 30.86 -13.41 -30.23
N VAL A 184 30.62 -13.39 -31.54
CA VAL A 184 31.67 -13.25 -32.56
C VAL A 184 31.46 -11.95 -33.34
N ARG A 185 32.47 -11.07 -33.30
CA ARG A 185 32.53 -9.75 -33.97
C ARG A 185 33.45 -9.81 -35.18
N ASN A 186 33.34 -8.80 -36.05
CA ASN A 186 34.19 -8.59 -37.21
C ASN A 186 34.03 -9.67 -38.30
N LEU A 187 32.79 -10.12 -38.51
CA LEU A 187 32.45 -10.96 -39.65
C LEU A 187 32.33 -10.10 -40.90
N ASN A 188 32.73 -10.65 -42.05
CA ASN A 188 32.49 -10.00 -43.32
C ASN A 188 30.97 -9.90 -43.57
N PHE A 189 30.52 -8.80 -44.16
CA PHE A 189 29.11 -8.56 -44.45
C PHE A 189 28.54 -9.55 -45.48
N THR A 190 29.40 -10.24 -46.23
CA THR A 190 29.03 -11.31 -47.17
C THR A 190 28.94 -12.69 -46.51
N THR A 191 29.47 -12.87 -45.30
CA THR A 191 29.47 -14.17 -44.61
C THR A 191 28.05 -14.57 -44.22
N THR A 192 27.61 -15.74 -44.69
CA THR A 192 26.29 -16.29 -44.40
C THR A 192 26.29 -17.14 -43.13
N SER A 193 25.11 -17.34 -42.53
CA SER A 193 24.98 -18.22 -41.34
C SER A 193 25.41 -19.66 -41.59
N ALA A 194 25.27 -20.17 -42.83
CA ALA A 194 25.71 -21.51 -43.18
C ALA A 194 27.25 -21.64 -43.15
N CYS A 195 27.96 -20.75 -43.85
CA CYS A 195 29.42 -20.71 -43.84
C CYS A 195 29.96 -20.44 -42.42
N PHE A 196 29.31 -19.53 -41.68
CA PHE A 196 29.65 -19.25 -40.29
C PHE A 196 29.45 -20.47 -39.38
N SER A 197 28.48 -21.33 -39.65
CA SER A 197 28.27 -22.58 -38.91
C SER A 197 29.33 -23.63 -39.24
N GLU A 198 29.72 -23.79 -40.49
CA GLU A 198 30.74 -24.76 -40.92
C GLU A 198 32.10 -24.51 -40.25
N VAL A 199 32.47 -23.24 -40.06
CA VAL A 199 33.74 -22.84 -39.44
C VAL A 199 33.85 -23.26 -37.97
N PHE A 200 32.72 -23.33 -37.25
CA PHE A 200 32.70 -23.72 -35.83
C PHE A 200 32.22 -25.16 -35.61
N ALA A 201 31.71 -25.83 -36.66
CA ALA A 201 31.17 -27.19 -36.58
C ALA A 201 32.21 -28.27 -36.22
N SER A 202 33.49 -28.02 -36.52
CA SER A 202 34.60 -28.94 -36.19
C SER A 202 35.03 -28.89 -34.72
N LEU A 203 34.50 -27.93 -33.95
CA LEU A 203 34.84 -27.75 -32.54
C LEU A 203 33.96 -28.63 -31.66
N ASP A 204 34.56 -29.23 -30.63
CA ASP A 204 33.84 -30.07 -29.70
C ASP A 204 32.76 -29.29 -28.95
N GLY A 205 31.58 -29.90 -28.82
CA GLY A 205 30.44 -29.30 -28.15
C GLY A 205 29.69 -28.22 -28.95
N PHE A 206 29.99 -28.01 -30.23
CA PHE A 206 29.23 -27.09 -31.10
C PHE A 206 27.75 -27.49 -31.21
N LEU A 207 26.84 -26.51 -31.15
CA LEU A 207 25.40 -26.70 -31.36
C LEU A 207 24.90 -25.94 -32.58
N THR A 208 25.06 -24.62 -32.59
CA THR A 208 24.55 -23.77 -33.66
C THR A 208 25.34 -22.47 -33.77
N ALA A 209 25.45 -21.92 -34.98
CA ALA A 209 25.95 -20.58 -35.22
C ALA A 209 24.97 -19.77 -36.06
N LYS A 210 24.72 -18.52 -35.68
CA LYS A 210 23.81 -17.64 -36.41
C LYS A 210 24.38 -16.24 -36.54
N VAL A 211 24.48 -15.75 -37.78
CA VAL A 211 24.81 -14.35 -38.08
C VAL A 211 23.56 -13.49 -37.88
N LYS A 212 23.69 -12.35 -37.21
CA LYS A 212 22.59 -11.40 -37.07
C LYS A 212 22.48 -10.55 -38.34
N THR A 213 21.29 -10.55 -38.93
CA THR A 213 20.95 -9.73 -40.09
C THR A 213 19.90 -8.70 -39.72
N LYS A 214 19.87 -7.58 -40.44
CA LYS A 214 18.85 -6.54 -40.34
C LYS A 214 18.14 -6.37 -41.69
N PRO A 215 16.86 -5.98 -41.72
CA PRO A 215 16.17 -5.66 -42.97
C PRO A 215 16.88 -4.50 -43.70
N ASN A 216 17.04 -4.61 -45.01
CA ASN A 216 17.64 -3.55 -45.83
C ASN A 216 16.62 -2.41 -46.03
N PRO A 217 16.87 -1.19 -45.50
CA PRO A 217 15.93 -0.08 -45.65
C PRO A 217 15.79 0.41 -47.10
N LYS A 218 16.73 0.07 -47.99
CA LYS A 218 16.71 0.46 -49.41
C LYS A 218 16.03 -0.57 -50.32
N ARG A 219 15.85 -1.82 -49.85
CA ARG A 219 15.23 -2.92 -50.61
C ARG A 219 14.40 -3.78 -49.65
N PRO A 220 13.08 -3.51 -49.51
CA PRO A 220 12.22 -4.30 -48.65
C PRO A 220 12.17 -5.75 -49.14
N GLY A 221 12.58 -6.70 -48.29
CA GLY A 221 12.70 -8.13 -48.60
C GLY A 221 14.14 -8.67 -48.57
N GLU A 222 15.14 -7.79 -48.66
CA GLU A 222 16.55 -8.19 -48.55
C GLU A 222 17.04 -7.99 -47.10
N THR A 223 17.86 -8.92 -46.59
CA THR A 223 18.48 -8.78 -45.27
C THR A 223 19.98 -8.54 -45.41
N LEU A 224 20.50 -7.57 -44.66
CA LEU A 224 21.91 -7.21 -44.63
C LEU A 224 22.55 -7.78 -43.36
N SER A 225 23.70 -8.42 -43.47
CA SER A 225 24.49 -8.84 -42.30
C SER A 225 24.85 -7.64 -41.42
N MET A 226 24.82 -7.82 -40.10
CA MET A 226 25.26 -6.81 -39.14
C MET A 226 26.76 -6.95 -38.80
N GLY A 227 27.48 -7.90 -39.42
CA GLY A 227 28.92 -8.10 -39.20
C GLY A 227 29.26 -8.78 -37.88
N PHE A 228 28.29 -9.43 -37.23
CA PHE A 228 28.49 -10.20 -36.01
C PHE A 228 27.47 -11.35 -35.90
N GLY A 229 27.82 -12.36 -35.11
CA GLY A 229 27.03 -13.57 -34.92
C GLY A 229 27.21 -14.17 -33.53
N PHE A 230 26.40 -15.18 -33.24
CA PHE A 230 26.46 -15.93 -31.99
C PHE A 230 26.69 -17.40 -32.30
N VAL A 231 27.49 -18.06 -31.45
CA VAL A 231 27.77 -19.49 -31.53
C VAL A 231 27.41 -20.13 -30.20
N GLU A 232 26.60 -21.18 -30.21
CA GLU A 232 26.19 -21.90 -29.01
C GLU A 232 26.95 -23.22 -28.88
N PHE A 233 27.37 -23.50 -27.66
CA PHE A 233 28.09 -24.70 -27.25
C PHE A 233 27.36 -25.38 -26.10
N ARG A 234 27.53 -26.70 -26.00
CA ARG A 234 26.88 -27.53 -24.99
C ARG A 234 27.33 -27.20 -23.56
N THR A 235 28.59 -26.82 -23.36
CA THR A 235 29.15 -26.50 -22.03
C THR A 235 29.98 -25.21 -22.03
N LYS A 236 30.21 -24.65 -20.85
CA LYS A 236 31.02 -23.43 -20.68
C LYS A 236 32.50 -23.69 -20.98
N GLU A 237 32.99 -24.86 -20.61
CA GLU A 237 34.37 -25.30 -20.81
C GLU A 237 34.67 -25.42 -22.31
N GLN A 238 33.76 -26.03 -23.08
CA GLN A 238 33.86 -26.12 -24.54
C GLN A 238 33.79 -24.74 -25.21
N ALA A 239 32.91 -23.86 -24.75
CA ALA A 239 32.84 -22.48 -25.24
C ALA A 239 34.15 -21.69 -24.97
N GLN A 240 34.78 -21.89 -23.81
CA GLN A 240 36.06 -21.24 -23.49
C GLN A 240 37.21 -21.78 -24.34
N ALA A 241 37.25 -23.09 -24.58
CA ALA A 241 38.22 -23.70 -25.50
C ALA A 241 38.05 -23.17 -26.93
N ALA A 242 36.81 -23.09 -27.41
CA ALA A 242 36.50 -22.53 -28.72
C ALA A 242 36.88 -21.04 -28.82
N LEU A 243 36.69 -20.25 -27.76
CA LEU A 243 37.12 -18.85 -27.71
C LEU A 243 38.64 -18.72 -27.87
N ALA A 244 39.42 -19.53 -27.13
CA ALA A 244 40.88 -19.48 -27.16
C ALA A 244 41.45 -19.85 -28.53
N VAL A 245 40.78 -20.74 -29.27
CA VAL A 245 41.22 -21.21 -30.60
C VAL A 245 40.76 -20.27 -31.72
N MET A 246 39.53 -19.76 -31.64
CA MET A 246 38.90 -19.04 -32.75
C MET A 246 39.07 -17.52 -32.69
N ASP A 247 39.52 -16.96 -31.56
CA ASP A 247 39.84 -15.53 -31.48
C ASP A 247 41.05 -15.20 -32.36
N GLY A 248 40.88 -14.29 -33.32
CA GLY A 248 41.88 -13.95 -34.32
C GLY A 248 41.89 -14.82 -35.58
N TYR A 249 41.04 -15.85 -35.67
CA TYR A 249 40.90 -16.68 -36.88
C TYR A 249 40.52 -15.82 -38.10
N THR A 250 41.13 -16.05 -39.26
CA THR A 250 40.87 -15.23 -40.46
C THR A 250 39.83 -15.93 -41.34
N LEU A 251 38.63 -15.34 -41.42
CA LEU A 251 37.53 -15.79 -42.28
C LEU A 251 37.19 -14.66 -43.26
N ASP A 252 37.10 -14.96 -44.57
CA ASP A 252 36.77 -13.98 -45.61
C ASP A 252 37.58 -12.68 -45.52
N GLN A 253 38.90 -12.82 -45.31
CA GLN A 253 39.88 -11.73 -45.13
C GLN A 253 39.70 -10.89 -43.85
N HIS A 254 38.82 -11.28 -42.93
CA HIS A 254 38.58 -10.61 -41.65
C HIS A 254 39.00 -11.48 -40.48
N LYS A 255 39.72 -10.90 -39.52
CA LYS A 255 40.08 -11.57 -38.26
C LYS A 255 38.89 -11.53 -37.30
N LEU A 256 38.37 -12.70 -36.95
CA LEU A 256 37.27 -12.83 -36.01
C LEU A 256 37.68 -12.36 -34.62
N VAL A 257 36.75 -11.71 -33.92
CA VAL A 257 36.93 -11.33 -32.50
C VAL A 257 35.89 -12.08 -31.69
N VAL A 258 36.32 -13.08 -30.92
CA VAL A 258 35.44 -13.97 -30.16
C VAL A 258 35.45 -13.56 -28.68
N LYS A 259 34.27 -13.31 -28.11
CA LYS A 259 34.11 -12.96 -26.70
C LYS A 259 33.06 -13.85 -26.05
N THR A 260 33.16 -14.06 -24.76
CA THR A 260 32.09 -14.72 -23.99
C THR A 260 30.80 -13.91 -24.15
N SER A 261 29.72 -14.54 -24.61
CA SER A 261 28.45 -13.85 -24.73
C SER A 261 27.86 -13.71 -23.35
N HIS A 262 27.75 -12.48 -22.87
CA HIS A 262 26.74 -12.18 -21.87
C HIS A 262 25.41 -12.17 -22.63
N LYS A 263 24.72 -13.32 -22.71
CA LYS A 263 23.28 -13.31 -22.99
C LYS A 263 22.70 -12.33 -21.97
N GLY A 264 22.22 -11.20 -22.47
CA GLY A 264 21.90 -10.03 -21.66
C GLY A 264 20.82 -10.36 -20.64
N MET A 265 21.23 -10.52 -19.38
CA MET A 265 20.59 -9.74 -18.33
C MET A 265 21.08 -8.32 -18.54
N ASP A 266 20.30 -7.60 -19.31
CA ASP A 266 20.64 -6.37 -19.98
C ASP A 266 20.93 -5.30 -18.93
N ALA A 267 22.10 -4.66 -18.97
CA ALA A 267 22.35 -3.45 -18.16
C ALA A 267 21.29 -2.37 -18.45
N ALA A 268 20.62 -2.43 -19.62
CA ALA A 268 19.45 -1.63 -19.95
C ALA A 268 18.15 -2.12 -19.26
N GLU A 269 17.99 -3.42 -19.02
CA GLU A 269 16.83 -4.00 -18.31
C GLU A 269 16.97 -3.85 -16.80
N THR A 270 18.17 -4.00 -16.22
CA THR A 270 18.41 -3.63 -14.81
C THR A 270 18.20 -2.13 -14.61
N ARG A 271 18.68 -1.27 -15.53
CA ARG A 271 18.36 0.18 -15.48
C ARG A 271 16.87 0.45 -15.64
N ARG A 272 16.16 -0.24 -16.55
CA ARG A 272 14.70 -0.11 -16.69
C ARG A 272 13.94 -0.62 -15.47
N GLN A 273 14.37 -1.72 -14.86
CA GLN A 273 13.77 -2.27 -13.65
C GLN A 273 14.07 -1.37 -12.44
N GLU A 274 15.28 -0.83 -12.30
CA GLU A 274 15.61 0.17 -11.28
C GLU A 274 14.84 1.47 -11.49
N ASP A 275 14.70 1.97 -12.72
CA ASP A 275 13.91 3.16 -13.03
C ASP A 275 12.41 2.91 -12.78
N THR A 276 11.92 1.70 -13.09
CA THR A 276 10.54 1.31 -12.80
C THR A 276 10.31 1.17 -11.30
N ALA A 277 11.23 0.55 -10.57
CA ALA A 277 11.18 0.41 -9.12
C ALA A 277 11.28 1.78 -8.42
N LYS A 278 12.15 2.68 -8.89
CA LYS A 278 12.25 4.07 -8.42
C LYS A 278 10.96 4.85 -8.71
N LYS A 279 10.37 4.69 -9.90
CA LYS A 279 9.07 5.31 -10.25
C LYS A 279 7.92 4.74 -9.42
N VAL A 280 7.90 3.44 -9.15
CA VAL A 280 6.89 2.77 -8.31
C VAL A 280 7.06 3.15 -6.83
N ALA A 281 8.29 3.29 -6.35
CA ALA A 281 8.57 3.79 -5.01
C ALA A 281 8.19 5.27 -4.86
N ALA A 282 8.55 6.12 -5.83
CA ALA A 282 8.17 7.54 -5.85
C ALA A 282 6.65 7.74 -5.95
N ARG A 283 5.94 6.84 -6.65
CA ARG A 283 4.46 6.80 -6.68
C ARG A 283 3.82 6.57 -5.30
N ARG A 284 4.58 6.06 -4.33
CA ARG A 284 4.05 5.75 -2.98
C ARG A 284 4.59 6.66 -1.87
N THR A 285 5.51 7.60 -2.14
CA THR A 285 5.99 8.53 -1.09
C THR A 285 5.25 9.85 -1.05
N LYS A 286 4.72 10.30 -2.20
CA LYS A 286 4.02 11.59 -2.31
C LYS A 286 2.51 11.40 -2.20
N ILE A 287 1.92 12.11 -1.25
CA ILE A 287 0.48 12.13 -0.99
C ILE A 287 -0.08 13.48 -1.40
N ILE A 288 -1.17 13.47 -2.16
CA ILE A 288 -2.01 14.64 -2.39
C ILE A 288 -3.15 14.66 -1.36
N ILE A 289 -3.32 15.81 -0.72
CA ILE A 289 -4.31 16.08 0.32
C ILE A 289 -5.33 17.03 -0.29
N LYS A 290 -6.48 16.52 -0.69
CA LYS A 290 -7.61 17.28 -1.25
C LYS A 290 -8.60 17.67 -0.15
N ASN A 291 -9.45 18.66 -0.45
CA ASN A 291 -10.44 19.23 0.47
C ASN A 291 -9.85 19.86 1.74
N LEU A 292 -8.62 20.36 1.64
CA LEU A 292 -7.94 21.06 2.74
C LEU A 292 -8.67 22.38 3.06
N PRO A 293 -8.93 22.72 4.34
CA PRO A 293 -9.46 24.02 4.73
C PRO A 293 -8.62 25.17 4.19
N PHE A 294 -9.26 26.24 3.71
CA PHE A 294 -8.55 27.39 3.14
C PHE A 294 -7.69 28.14 4.16
N GLN A 295 -8.05 28.02 5.45
CA GLN A 295 -7.29 28.57 6.56
C GLN A 295 -6.11 27.68 7.01
N ALA A 296 -6.03 26.44 6.54
CA ALA A 296 -4.96 25.53 6.92
C ALA A 296 -3.62 25.95 6.30
N THR A 297 -2.58 25.96 7.12
CA THR A 297 -1.24 26.41 6.74
C THR A 297 -0.32 25.23 6.41
N LYS A 298 0.83 25.53 5.79
CA LYS A 298 1.90 24.55 5.59
C LYS A 298 2.40 23.93 6.91
N HIS A 299 2.37 24.71 7.98
CA HIS A 299 2.73 24.24 9.32
C HIS A 299 1.73 23.18 9.79
N ASP A 300 0.43 23.43 9.70
CA ASP A 300 -0.61 22.50 10.15
C ASP A 300 -0.56 21.17 9.41
N VAL A 301 -0.34 21.21 8.09
CA VAL A 301 -0.15 20.00 7.27
C VAL A 301 1.11 19.25 7.71
N ARG A 302 2.21 19.96 7.97
CA ARG A 302 3.45 19.33 8.45
C ARG A 302 3.28 18.69 9.83
N SER A 303 2.60 19.36 10.76
CA SER A 303 2.35 18.85 12.10
C SER A 303 1.38 17.66 12.10
N LEU A 304 0.35 17.69 11.24
CA LEU A 304 -0.59 16.59 11.09
C LEU A 304 0.02 15.35 10.46
N PHE A 305 0.81 15.49 9.39
CA PHE A 305 1.39 14.34 8.69
C PHE A 305 2.70 13.87 9.33
N GLY A 306 3.42 14.76 10.02
CA GLY A 306 4.72 14.47 10.64
C GLY A 306 4.68 13.47 11.80
N ALA A 307 3.52 13.25 12.44
CA ALA A 307 3.40 12.23 13.48
C ALA A 307 3.43 10.79 12.93
N TYR A 308 3.21 10.61 11.62
CA TYR A 308 3.15 9.29 10.98
C TYR A 308 4.42 8.95 10.18
N GLY A 309 5.37 9.88 10.09
CA GLY A 309 6.67 9.67 9.45
C GLY A 309 7.38 10.96 9.09
N GLN A 310 8.63 10.83 8.62
CA GLN A 310 9.44 11.97 8.25
C GLN A 310 9.03 12.54 6.87
N LEU A 311 8.65 13.82 6.85
CA LEU A 311 8.31 14.53 5.62
C LEU A 311 9.54 15.15 4.96
N ARG A 312 9.86 14.70 3.74
CA ARG A 312 10.86 15.33 2.86
C ARG A 312 10.44 16.74 2.48
N SER A 313 9.19 16.91 2.04
CA SER A 313 8.68 18.23 1.65
C SER A 313 7.17 18.34 1.88
N VAL A 314 6.72 19.58 2.11
CA VAL A 314 5.28 19.92 2.18
C VAL A 314 5.06 21.15 1.33
N ARG A 315 4.11 21.08 0.39
CA ARG A 315 3.73 22.17 -0.51
C ARG A 315 2.23 22.44 -0.37
N VAL A 316 1.85 23.69 -0.15
CA VAL A 316 0.44 24.13 -0.11
C VAL A 316 0.27 25.19 -1.19
N PRO A 317 -0.19 24.82 -2.40
CA PRO A 317 -0.38 25.75 -3.49
C PRO A 317 -1.42 26.83 -3.14
N LYS A 318 -1.09 28.07 -3.49
CA LYS A 318 -1.97 29.24 -3.36
C LYS A 318 -2.33 29.76 -4.74
N LYS A 319 -3.51 30.34 -4.87
CA LYS A 319 -3.94 31.07 -6.07
C LYS A 319 -3.18 32.39 -6.20
N PHE A 320 -3.32 33.05 -7.35
CA PHE A 320 -2.73 34.37 -7.61
C PHE A 320 -3.19 35.45 -6.60
N ASP A 321 -4.42 35.33 -6.08
CA ASP A 321 -4.96 36.20 -5.03
C ASP A 321 -4.45 35.86 -3.61
N ARG A 322 -3.45 34.97 -3.49
CA ARG A 322 -2.90 34.41 -2.24
C ARG A 322 -3.88 33.56 -1.42
N SER A 323 -5.10 33.31 -1.89
CA SER A 323 -6.02 32.35 -1.26
C SER A 323 -5.51 30.92 -1.44
N ALA A 324 -5.79 30.05 -0.48
CA ALA A 324 -5.41 28.65 -0.59
C ALA A 324 -6.22 27.93 -1.69
N ARG A 325 -5.60 27.03 -2.45
CA ARG A 325 -6.31 26.24 -3.47
C ARG A 325 -7.15 25.09 -2.90
N GLY A 326 -7.06 24.84 -1.58
CA GLY A 326 -7.80 23.77 -0.92
C GLY A 326 -7.19 22.38 -1.12
N PHE A 327 -5.90 22.30 -1.49
CA PHE A 327 -5.13 21.08 -1.48
C PHE A 327 -3.68 21.30 -1.08
N ALA A 328 -3.00 20.23 -0.69
CA ALA A 328 -1.59 20.21 -0.36
C ALA A 328 -0.92 18.92 -0.84
N PHE A 329 0.41 18.96 -0.93
CA PHE A 329 1.25 17.79 -1.18
C PHE A 329 2.15 17.56 0.03
N ALA A 330 2.21 16.30 0.46
CA ALA A 330 3.11 15.83 1.51
C ALA A 330 3.97 14.70 0.93
N ASP A 331 5.27 14.90 0.86
CA ASP A 331 6.21 13.91 0.36
C ASP A 331 7.00 13.33 1.53
N PHE A 332 6.89 12.02 1.73
CA PHE A 332 7.56 11.29 2.80
C PHE A 332 8.96 10.82 2.38
N VAL A 333 9.79 10.53 3.37
CA VAL A 333 11.11 9.93 3.12
C VAL A 333 10.96 8.48 2.65
N SER A 334 10.03 7.73 3.25
CA SER A 334 9.76 6.32 2.93
C SER A 334 8.33 6.08 2.44
N SER A 335 8.16 5.11 1.54
CA SER A 335 6.84 4.68 1.06
C SER A 335 5.99 4.05 2.16
N ARG A 336 6.62 3.37 3.12
CA ARG A 336 5.94 2.78 4.27
C ARG A 336 5.36 3.84 5.22
N GLU A 337 6.06 4.96 5.39
CA GLU A 337 5.59 6.08 6.21
C GLU A 337 4.38 6.76 5.55
N ALA A 338 4.42 6.95 4.23
CA ALA A 338 3.29 7.45 3.46
C ALA A 338 2.07 6.51 3.55
N GLU A 339 2.28 5.19 3.43
CA GLU A 339 1.20 4.21 3.57
C GLU A 339 0.57 4.25 4.96
N ASN A 340 1.38 4.31 6.02
CA ASN A 340 0.89 4.47 7.38
C ASN A 340 0.06 5.76 7.55
N ALA A 341 0.55 6.88 7.01
CA ALA A 341 -0.16 8.15 7.05
C ALA A 341 -1.48 8.07 6.28
N MET A 342 -1.50 7.38 5.14
CA MET A 342 -2.69 7.17 4.31
C MET A 342 -3.79 6.44 5.09
N ASP A 343 -3.45 5.32 5.69
CA ASP A 343 -4.41 4.50 6.41
C ASP A 343 -4.90 5.17 7.70
N ALA A 344 -4.03 5.90 8.38
CA ALA A 344 -4.34 6.61 9.62
C ALA A 344 -5.21 7.85 9.38
N LEU A 345 -4.94 8.63 8.33
CA LEU A 345 -5.58 9.94 8.11
C LEU A 345 -6.70 9.93 7.06
N LYS A 346 -6.99 8.79 6.40
CA LYS A 346 -8.00 8.67 5.33
C LYS A 346 -9.38 9.26 5.64
N ASN A 347 -9.81 9.23 6.90
CA ASN A 347 -11.10 9.74 7.34
C ASN A 347 -11.00 10.85 8.38
N ASN A 348 -9.83 11.47 8.50
CA ASN A 348 -9.58 12.51 9.48
C ASN A 348 -10.23 13.84 9.06
N HIS A 349 -10.58 14.67 10.04
CA HIS A 349 -11.10 16.02 9.84
C HIS A 349 -10.09 17.05 10.35
N LEU A 350 -9.73 17.99 9.48
CA LEU A 350 -8.97 19.16 9.88
C LEU A 350 -9.91 20.37 9.83
N LEU A 351 -10.04 21.09 10.95
CA LEU A 351 -10.86 22.31 11.04
C LEU A 351 -12.30 22.11 10.51
N GLY A 352 -12.90 20.97 10.86
CA GLY A 352 -14.27 20.61 10.47
C GLY A 352 -14.43 20.11 9.02
N ARG A 353 -13.36 20.03 8.22
CA ARG A 353 -13.42 19.46 6.85
C ARG A 353 -12.74 18.11 6.80
N LYS A 354 -13.43 17.13 6.20
CA LYS A 354 -12.89 15.80 5.96
C LYS A 354 -11.80 15.86 4.89
N LEU A 355 -10.60 15.36 5.20
CA LEU A 355 -9.52 15.28 4.24
C LEU A 355 -9.77 14.14 3.24
N VAL A 356 -9.39 14.36 1.98
CA VAL A 356 -9.40 13.32 0.94
C VAL A 356 -7.97 13.08 0.52
N LEU A 357 -7.47 11.88 0.77
CA LEU A 357 -6.07 11.53 0.59
C LEU A 357 -5.90 10.54 -0.57
N GLU A 358 -4.97 10.83 -1.46
CA GLU A 358 -4.63 9.99 -2.61
C GLU A 358 -3.11 10.00 -2.80
N TYR A 359 -2.56 8.95 -3.42
CA TYR A 359 -1.17 8.98 -3.88
C TYR A 359 -1.05 9.90 -5.10
N ALA A 360 -0.01 10.73 -5.14
CA ALA A 360 0.24 11.60 -6.28
C ALA A 360 0.68 10.76 -7.50
N SER A 361 0.24 11.16 -8.69
CA SER A 361 0.57 10.46 -9.93
C SER A 361 2.07 10.61 -10.27
N ALA A 362 2.65 9.67 -11.02
CA ALA A 362 4.07 9.71 -11.39
C ALA A 362 4.46 10.88 -12.31
N GLU A 363 3.48 11.51 -12.96
CA GLU A 363 3.67 12.67 -13.83
C GLU A 363 3.75 13.97 -13.01
N ALA A 364 3.29 13.95 -11.76
CA ALA A 364 3.37 15.07 -10.81
C ALA A 364 4.77 15.28 -10.22
N ILE A 365 5.83 14.95 -10.96
CA ILE A 365 7.19 15.42 -10.61
C ILE A 365 7.17 16.95 -10.62
N ASP A 366 6.43 17.53 -11.57
CA ASP A 366 6.10 18.94 -11.55
C ASP A 366 4.72 19.17 -10.89
N ALA A 367 4.73 19.50 -9.60
CA ALA A 367 3.50 19.83 -8.90
C ALA A 367 2.75 21.00 -9.55
N ASP A 368 3.41 21.83 -10.38
CA ASP A 368 2.78 22.91 -11.14
C ASP A 368 1.94 22.42 -12.34
N GLU A 369 2.24 21.25 -12.90
CA GLU A 369 1.46 20.66 -14.00
C GLU A 369 0.18 19.98 -13.49
N GLU A 370 0.27 19.25 -12.36
CA GLU A 370 -0.91 18.65 -11.73
C GLU A 370 -1.85 19.73 -11.14
N ILE A 371 -1.29 20.86 -10.69
CA ILE A 371 -2.03 22.07 -10.33
C ILE A 371 -2.89 22.59 -11.51
N ARG A 372 -2.41 22.50 -12.76
CA ARG A 372 -3.19 22.89 -13.95
C ARG A 372 -4.26 21.86 -14.32
N ASN A 373 -4.00 20.58 -14.12
CA ASN A 373 -4.96 19.51 -14.45
C ASN A 373 -6.10 19.36 -13.44
N ILE A 374 -5.94 19.88 -12.22
CA ILE A 374 -6.99 19.93 -11.17
C ILE A 374 -7.85 21.20 -11.28
N GLU A 375 -7.38 22.19 -12.04
CA GLU A 375 -8.10 23.42 -12.39
C GLU A 375 -9.19 23.14 -13.43
#